data_AF-A0A0G0FDW4-F1
#
_entry.id   AF-A0A0G0FDW4-F1
#
_cell.length_a   1.000
_cell.length_b   1.000
_cell.length_c   1.000
_cell.angle_alpha   90.00
_cell.angle_beta   90.00
_cell.angle_gamma   90.00
#
_symmetry.space_group_name_H-M   'P 1'
#
loop_
_entity.id
_entity.type
_entity.pdbx_description
1 polymer ?
#
loop_
_entity_poly.entity_id
_entity_poly.type
_entity_poly.pdbx_seq_one_letter_code
_entity_poly.pdbx_strand_id
1 'polypeptide(L)'
;MKKREIYTLEDDLQYRLKDPEFKKAWEDSEAEYQLSRALIKLRINQKISQRELADKTKTTQAIISRIESMDYNPSVALLKRLAEALGTKLKIGFE
;
A
#
# COMPACT_ATOMS: atom_id res chain seq x y z
N MET A 1 -41.57 7.46 -2.46
CA MET A 1 -40.21 7.74 -1.94
C MET A 1 -39.25 7.67 -3.11
N LYS A 2 -38.53 8.74 -3.45
CA LYS A 2 -37.52 8.69 -4.53
C LYS A 2 -36.37 7.78 -4.07
N LYS A 3 -36.07 6.72 -4.82
CA LYS A 3 -34.82 5.95 -4.65
C LYS A 3 -33.67 6.95 -4.78
N ARG A 4 -32.83 7.07 -3.75
CA ARG A 4 -31.53 7.73 -3.92
C ARG A 4 -30.71 6.81 -4.83
N GLU A 5 -30.34 7.31 -6.00
CA GLU A 5 -29.27 6.67 -6.77
C GLU A 5 -28.00 6.74 -5.91
N ILE A 6 -27.47 5.58 -5.56
CA ILE A 6 -26.28 5.47 -4.72
C ILE A 6 -25.10 5.56 -5.68
N TYR A 7 -24.35 6.64 -5.58
CA TYR A 7 -23.06 6.79 -6.25
C TYR A 7 -22.00 6.04 -5.44
N THR A 8 -21.42 5.00 -6.03
CA THR A 8 -20.44 4.13 -5.37
C THR A 8 -18.99 4.57 -5.64
N LEU A 9 -18.03 3.99 -4.89
CA LEU A 9 -16.61 4.19 -5.17
C LEU A 9 -16.25 3.64 -6.55
N GLU A 10 -16.85 2.53 -6.93
CA GLU A 10 -16.68 1.93 -8.25
C GLU A 10 -17.18 2.86 -9.35
N ASP A 11 -18.35 3.48 -9.16
CA ASP A 11 -18.87 4.47 -10.11
C ASP A 11 -17.93 5.69 -10.24
N ASP A 12 -17.40 6.19 -9.12
CA ASP A 12 -16.46 7.31 -9.10
C ASP A 12 -15.16 6.99 -9.80
N LEU A 13 -14.60 5.82 -9.52
CA LEU A 13 -13.37 5.36 -10.16
C LEU A 13 -13.57 5.23 -11.67
N GLN A 14 -14.66 4.60 -12.12
CA GLN A 14 -14.96 4.48 -13.55
C GLN A 14 -15.17 5.83 -14.22
N TYR A 15 -15.77 6.79 -13.53
CA TYR A 15 -15.90 8.15 -14.02
C TYR A 15 -14.55 8.85 -14.16
N ARG A 16 -13.69 8.80 -13.13
CA ARG A 16 -12.38 9.45 -13.11
C ARG A 16 -11.38 8.81 -14.07
N LEU A 17 -11.44 7.50 -14.29
CA LEU A 17 -10.59 6.80 -15.27
C LEU A 17 -10.82 7.24 -16.73
N LYS A 18 -11.87 8.02 -17.02
CA LYS A 18 -12.07 8.64 -18.33
C LYS A 18 -11.11 9.80 -18.59
N ASP A 19 -10.57 10.42 -17.54
CA ASP A 19 -9.54 11.44 -17.65
C ASP A 19 -8.17 10.76 -17.88
N PRO A 20 -7.50 11.02 -19.02
CA PRO A 20 -6.21 10.41 -19.33
C PRO A 20 -5.11 10.73 -18.30
N GLU A 21 -5.11 11.93 -17.70
CA GLU A 21 -4.10 12.31 -16.70
C GLU A 21 -4.28 11.50 -15.42
N PHE A 22 -5.53 11.40 -14.95
CA PHE A 22 -5.86 10.59 -13.79
C PHE A 22 -5.58 9.11 -14.04
N LYS A 23 -5.99 8.58 -15.20
CA LYS A 23 -5.77 7.17 -15.56
C LYS A 23 -4.28 6.83 -15.54
N LYS A 24 -3.44 7.67 -16.14
CA LYS A 24 -1.99 7.46 -16.14
C LYS A 24 -1.42 7.47 -14.72
N ALA A 25 -1.79 8.46 -13.90
CA ALA A 25 -1.32 8.51 -12.51
C ALA A 25 -1.79 7.30 -11.68
N TRP A 26 -3.00 6.80 -11.94
CA TRP A 26 -3.53 5.60 -11.32
C TRP A 26 -2.71 4.35 -11.69
N GLU A 27 -2.50 4.13 -12.99
CA GLU A 27 -1.71 3.01 -13.52
C GLU A 27 -0.25 3.06 -13.07
N ASP A 28 0.38 4.24 -13.09
CA ASP A 28 1.77 4.44 -12.68
C ASP A 28 1.97 4.16 -11.16
N SER A 29 0.91 4.27 -10.34
CA SER A 29 0.96 4.05 -8.88
C SER A 29 0.71 2.62 -8.41
N GLU A 30 0.40 1.71 -9.34
CA GLU A 30 -0.08 0.36 -9.02
C GLU A 30 0.96 -0.44 -8.20
N ALA A 31 2.24 -0.30 -8.52
CA ALA A 31 3.30 -1.03 -7.82
C ALA A 31 3.42 -0.59 -6.34
N GLU A 32 3.40 0.72 -6.09
CA GLU A 32 3.40 1.31 -4.76
C GLU A 32 2.16 0.90 -3.98
N TYR A 33 0.99 0.94 -4.62
CA TYR A 33 -0.27 0.48 -4.01
C TYR A 33 -0.20 -0.98 -3.57
N GLN A 34 0.25 -1.89 -4.44
CA GLN A 34 0.37 -3.31 -4.12
C GLN A 34 1.35 -3.55 -2.97
N LEU A 35 2.48 -2.83 -2.94
CA LEU A 35 3.43 -2.88 -1.85
C LEU A 35 2.79 -2.44 -0.52
N SER A 36 2.18 -1.25 -0.49
CA SER A 36 1.55 -0.69 0.72
C SER A 36 0.44 -1.61 1.23
N ARG A 37 -0.42 -2.09 0.33
CA ARG A 37 -1.52 -3.01 0.65
C ARG A 37 -1.01 -4.32 1.24
N ALA A 38 0.02 -4.92 0.65
CA ALA A 38 0.62 -6.16 1.14
C ALA A 38 1.23 -5.97 2.54
N LEU A 39 1.94 -4.87 2.77
CA LEU A 39 2.57 -4.57 4.06
C LEU A 39 1.53 -4.36 5.16
N ILE A 40 0.50 -3.52 4.90
CA ILE A 40 -0.60 -3.27 5.85
C ILE A 40 -1.29 -4.58 6.22
N LYS A 41 -1.60 -5.41 5.22
CA LYS A 41 -2.26 -6.70 5.44
C LYS A 41 -1.43 -7.61 6.34
N LEU A 42 -0.13 -7.76 6.07
CA LEU A 42 0.76 -8.57 6.90
C LEU A 42 0.84 -8.04 8.33
N ARG A 43 0.95 -6.73 8.49
CA ARG A 43 1.02 -6.06 9.79
C ARG A 43 -0.26 -6.29 10.62
N ILE A 44 -1.43 -6.11 10.01
CA ILE A 44 -2.73 -6.33 10.66
C ILE A 44 -2.92 -7.80 11.03
N ASN A 45 -2.54 -8.72 10.15
CA ASN A 45 -2.63 -10.16 10.43
C ASN A 45 -1.78 -10.58 11.64
N GLN A 46 -0.65 -9.91 11.84
CA GLN A 46 0.21 -10.12 13.02
C GLN A 46 -0.21 -9.31 14.25
N LYS A 47 -1.25 -8.47 14.13
CA LYS A 47 -1.80 -7.64 15.20
C LYS A 47 -0.75 -6.70 15.83
N ILE A 48 0.16 -6.17 15.02
CA ILE A 48 1.18 -5.20 15.46
C ILE A 48 0.88 -3.80 14.92
N SER A 49 1.27 -2.79 15.69
CA SER A 49 1.26 -1.38 15.30
C SER A 49 2.40 -1.04 14.34
N GLN A 50 2.30 0.12 13.68
CA GLN A 50 3.39 0.65 12.85
C GLN A 50 4.66 0.89 13.68
N ARG A 51 4.52 1.28 14.95
CA ARG A 51 5.64 1.50 15.87
C ARG A 51 6.35 0.20 16.20
N GLU A 52 5.61 -0.86 16.54
CA GLU A 52 6.18 -2.18 16.81
C GLU A 52 6.88 -2.77 15.58
N LEU A 53 6.31 -2.58 14.38
CA LEU A 53 6.98 -2.97 13.14
C LEU A 53 8.28 -2.18 12.93
N ALA A 54 8.28 -0.87 13.21
CA ALA A 54 9.46 -0.04 13.10
C ALA A 54 10.58 -0.51 14.05
N ASP A 55 10.23 -0.84 15.29
CA ASP A 55 11.16 -1.33 16.30
C ASP A 55 11.79 -2.67 15.88
N LYS A 56 10.97 -3.61 15.38
CA LYS A 56 11.45 -4.91 14.85
C LYS A 56 12.38 -4.77 13.64
N THR A 57 12.20 -3.73 12.83
CA THR A 57 12.90 -3.54 11.54
C THR A 57 14.05 -2.54 11.62
N LYS A 58 14.31 -2.00 12.83
CA LYS A 58 15.34 -0.98 13.08
C LYS A 58 15.16 0.24 12.16
N THR A 59 13.92 0.74 12.08
CA THR A 59 13.57 1.95 11.35
C THR A 59 12.65 2.82 12.21
N THR A 60 12.06 3.88 11.64
CA THR A 60 11.15 4.78 12.37
C THR A 60 9.70 4.51 11.98
N GLN A 61 8.77 4.76 12.90
CA GLN A 61 7.33 4.69 12.61
C GLN A 61 6.96 5.62 11.43
N ALA A 62 7.63 6.77 11.30
CA ALA A 62 7.43 7.68 10.18
C ALA A 62 7.79 7.04 8.82
N ILE A 63 8.87 6.26 8.75
CA ILE A 63 9.24 5.51 7.54
C ILE A 63 8.19 4.45 7.23
N ILE A 64 7.76 3.66 8.23
CA ILE A 64 6.67 2.68 8.04
C ILE A 64 5.40 3.36 7.54
N SER A 65 5.03 4.49 8.13
CA SER A 65 3.84 5.25 7.73
C SER A 65 3.92 5.70 6.27
N ARG A 66 5.06 6.23 5.81
CA ARG A 66 5.21 6.68 4.42
C ARG A 66 5.14 5.53 3.42
N ILE A 67 5.68 4.35 3.78
CA ILE A 67 5.53 3.15 2.95
C ILE A 67 4.06 2.73 2.90
N GLU A 68 3.35 2.73 4.01
CA GLU A 68 1.92 2.36 4.04
C GLU A 68 1.02 3.39 3.34
N SER A 69 1.47 4.63 3.17
CA SER A 69 0.74 5.70 2.48
C SER A 69 1.17 5.96 1.03
N MET A 70 2.00 5.10 0.44
CA MET A 70 2.54 5.24 -0.92
C MET A 70 3.40 6.51 -1.12
N ASP A 71 3.89 7.13 -0.05
CA ASP A 71 4.66 8.39 -0.05
C ASP A 71 6.18 8.13 0.12
N TYR A 72 6.62 6.93 -0.23
CA TYR A 72 8.04 6.57 -0.14
C TYR A 72 8.36 5.42 -1.07
N ASN A 73 9.52 5.51 -1.74
CA ASN A 73 10.10 4.42 -2.49
C ASN A 73 11.17 3.70 -1.63
N PRO A 74 10.81 2.63 -0.91
CA PRO A 74 11.75 1.94 -0.04
C PRO A 74 12.77 1.15 -0.84
N SER A 75 14.01 1.13 -0.34
CA SER A 75 15.04 0.27 -0.92
C SER A 75 14.69 -1.22 -0.75
N VAL A 76 15.14 -2.05 -1.69
CA VAL A 76 15.01 -3.52 -1.58
C VAL A 76 15.60 -4.06 -0.27
N ALA A 77 16.65 -3.42 0.26
CA ALA A 77 17.23 -3.77 1.55
C ALA A 77 16.27 -3.53 2.72
N LEU A 78 15.51 -2.43 2.70
CA LEU A 78 14.46 -2.20 3.68
C LEU A 78 13.33 -3.22 3.53
N LEU A 79 12.90 -3.51 2.30
CA LEU A 79 11.87 -4.53 2.04
C LEU A 79 12.26 -5.92 2.57
N LYS A 80 13.52 -6.32 2.43
CA LYS A 80 14.04 -7.57 3.01
C LYS A 80 13.93 -7.59 4.53
N ARG A 81 14.35 -6.51 5.22
CA ARG A 81 14.23 -6.40 6.68
C ARG A 81 12.78 -6.42 7.16
N LEU A 82 11.88 -5.75 6.43
CA LEU A 82 10.43 -5.80 6.71
C LEU A 82 9.93 -7.24 6.61
N ALA A 83 10.30 -7.96 5.53
CA ALA A 83 9.90 -9.35 5.35
C ALA A 83 10.41 -10.25 6.49
N GLU A 84 11.68 -10.12 6.87
CA GLU A 84 12.31 -10.85 7.98
C GLU A 84 11.60 -10.57 9.32
N ALA A 85 11.34 -9.31 9.65
CA ALA A 85 10.66 -8.91 10.87
C ALA A 85 9.21 -9.43 10.95
N LEU A 86 8.59 -9.61 9.79
CA LEU A 86 7.25 -10.17 9.63
C LEU A 86 7.28 -11.71 9.46
N GLY A 87 8.44 -12.36 9.55
CA GLY A 87 8.54 -13.83 9.37
C GLY A 87 8.11 -14.31 7.99
N THR A 88 8.28 -13.47 6.96
CA THR A 88 7.91 -13.74 5.56
C THR A 88 9.13 -13.68 4.65
N LYS A 89 8.94 -13.95 3.35
CA LYS A 89 9.99 -13.84 2.33
C LYS A 89 9.60 -12.79 1.29
N LEU A 90 10.54 -11.90 0.96
CA LEU A 90 10.36 -10.98 -0.15
C LEU A 90 10.38 -11.75 -1.48
N LYS A 91 9.30 -11.66 -2.25
CA LYS A 91 9.20 -12.19 -3.61
C LYS A 91 8.96 -11.03 -4.57
N ILE A 92 9.74 -10.96 -5.64
CA ILE A 92 9.62 -9.96 -6.72
C ILE A 92 9.39 -10.73 -8.02
N GLY A 93 8.45 -10.27 -8.84
CA GLY A 93 8.14 -10.82 -10.15
C GLY A 93 7.90 -9.69 -11.15
N PHE A 94 8.13 -10.00 -12.42
CA PHE A 94 7.74 -9.17 -13.56
C PHE A 94 6.67 -9.97 -14.31
N GLU A 95 5.58 -9.31 -14.66
CA GLU A 95 4.46 -9.89 -15.41
C GLU A 95 4.36 -9.24 -16.79
#